data_AF-A0A7Y8X0V2-F1
#
_entry.id   AF-A0A7Y8X0V2-F1
#
_cell.length_a   1.000
_cell.length_b   1.000
_cell.length_c   1.000
_cell.angle_alpha   90.00
_cell.angle_beta   90.00
_cell.angle_gamma   90.00
#
_symmetry.space_group_name_H-M   'P 1'
#
loop_
_entity.id
_entity.type
_entity.pdbx_description
1 polymer ?
#
loop_
_entity_poly.entity_id
_entity_poly.type
_entity_poly.pdbx_seq_one_letter_code
_entity_poly.pdbx_strand_id
1 'polypeptide(L)' 'MEQRGIVRREEVVGDGRGAEAVLTPLGVDTITTAAPLHVESLRRHLIDALTPEQLRTFAEDRRAAPGTDGRHPQAPHPR' A
#
# COMPACT_ATOMS: atom_id res chain seq x y z
N MET A 1 7.19 -9.94 -6.99
CA MET A 1 7.96 -9.31 -5.89
C MET A 1 8.69 -10.36 -5.05
N GLU A 2 8.08 -11.51 -4.78
CA GLU A 2 8.73 -12.62 -4.05
C GLU A 2 9.96 -13.18 -4.75
N GLN A 3 9.88 -13.48 -6.06
CA GLN A 3 11.05 -13.88 -6.87
C GLN A 3 12.16 -12.82 -6.90
N ARG A 4 11.82 -11.55 -6.66
CA ARG A 4 12.78 -10.43 -6.57
C ARG A 4 13.31 -10.21 -5.16
N GLY A 5 12.88 -11.02 -4.19
CA GLY A 5 13.31 -10.96 -2.79
C GLY A 5 12.77 -9.78 -1.99
N ILE A 6 11.80 -9.01 -2.51
CA ILE A 6 11.30 -7.76 -1.89
C ILE A 6 10.15 -8.05 -0.91
N VAL A 7 9.40 -9.13 -1.12
CA VAL A 7 8.35 -9.61 -0.21
C VAL A 7 8.52 -11.10 -0.01
N ARG A 8 7.97 -11.64 1.07
CA ARG A 8 7.82 -13.08 1.30
C ARG A 8 6.38 -13.38 1.72
N ARG A 9 5.89 -14.54 1.34
CA ARG A 9 4.58 -15.03 1.75
C ARG A 9 4.69 -15.74 3.11
N GLU A 10 3.90 -15.34 4.09
CA GLU A 10 3.72 -16.05 5.36
C GLU A 10 2.31 -16.62 5.46
N GLU A 11 2.19 -17.86 5.92
CA GLU A 11 0.87 -18.44 6.20
C GLU A 11 0.27 -17.81 7.46
N VAL A 12 -1.02 -17.46 7.38
CA VAL A 12 -1.75 -16.99 8.56
C VAL A 12 -2.14 -18.19 9.40
N VAL A 13 -1.78 -18.18 10.68
CA VAL A 13 -2.22 -19.21 11.64
C VAL A 13 -3.75 -19.12 11.78
N GLY A 14 -4.45 -20.08 11.16
CA GLY A 14 -5.90 -20.05 10.97
C GLY A 14 -6.35 -21.24 10.14
N ASP A 15 -7.42 -21.11 9.35
CA ASP A 15 -7.94 -22.19 8.50
C ASP A 15 -7.14 -22.42 7.20
N GLY A 16 -5.93 -21.85 7.10
CA GLY A 16 -5.00 -22.05 5.98
C GLY A 16 -5.38 -21.33 4.68
N ARG A 17 -6.44 -20.50 4.68
CA ARG A 17 -6.90 -19.81 3.46
C ARG A 17 -6.28 -18.44 3.24
N GLY A 18 -5.51 -17.95 4.21
CA GLY A 18 -4.82 -16.66 4.15
C GLY A 18 -3.32 -16.76 4.02
N ALA A 19 -2.73 -15.78 3.34
CA ALA A 19 -1.31 -15.51 3.46
C ALA A 19 -1.05 -14.01 3.59
N GLU A 20 -0.12 -13.65 4.46
CA GLU A 20 0.38 -12.28 4.59
C GLU A 20 1.56 -12.07 3.64
N ALA A 21 1.52 -10.96 2.91
CA ALA A 21 2.66 -10.50 2.13
C ALA A 21 3.51 -9.59 3.03
N VAL A 22 4.67 -10.10 3.44
CA VAL A 22 5.55 -9.43 4.39
C VAL A 22 6.75 -8.85 3.65
N LEU A 23 7.05 -7.57 3.90
CA LEU A 23 8.27 -6.96 3.36
C LEU A 23 9.50 -7.65 3.96
N THR A 24 10.44 -8.00 3.10
CA THR A 24 11.78 -8.45 3.54
C THR A 24 12.62 -7.23 3.90
N PRO A 25 13.79 -7.41 4.53
CA PRO A 25 14.76 -6.31 4.71
C PRO A 25 15.12 -5.63 3.39
N LEU A 26 15.39 -6.41 2.33
CA LEU A 26 15.63 -5.89 0.98
C LEU A 26 14.43 -5.07 0.47
N GLY A 27 13.21 -5.50 0.77
CA GLY A 27 12.00 -4.77 0.40
C GLY A 27 11.88 -3.43 1.11
N VAL A 28 12.18 -3.38 2.41
CA VAL A 28 12.22 -2.14 3.20
C VAL A 28 13.27 -1.18 2.64
N ASP A 29 14.48 -1.67 2.34
CA ASP A 29 15.54 -0.85 1.77
C ASP A 29 15.16 -0.32 0.38
N THR A 30 14.52 -1.17 -0.42
CA THR A 30 14.05 -0.82 -1.78
C THR A 30 13.04 0.31 -1.73
N ILE A 31 12.00 0.21 -0.87
CA ILE A 31 10.98 1.27 -0.79
C ILE A 31 11.56 2.54 -0.17
N THR A 32 12.41 2.43 0.85
CA THR A 32 13.07 3.59 1.48
C THR A 32 13.92 4.35 0.49
N THR A 33 14.66 3.64 -0.37
CA THR A 33 15.50 4.24 -1.42
C THR A 33 14.67 4.91 -2.52
N ALA A 34 13.56 4.27 -2.92
CA ALA A 34 12.71 4.78 -4.00
C ALA A 34 11.78 5.93 -3.56
N ALA A 35 11.39 5.97 -2.29
CA ALA A 35 10.38 6.90 -1.77
C ALA A 35 10.67 8.38 -2.05
N PRO A 36 11.89 8.92 -1.85
CA PRO A 36 12.17 10.33 -2.12
C PRO A 36 11.95 10.72 -3.59
N LEU A 37 12.40 9.87 -4.53
CA LEU A 37 12.20 10.09 -5.97
C LEU A 37 10.73 10.01 -6.36
N HIS A 38 10.01 9.07 -5.76
CA HIS A 38 8.57 8.94 -5.99
C HIS A 38 7.81 10.17 -5.46
N VAL A 39 8.14 10.66 -4.27
CA VAL A 39 7.54 11.88 -3.70
C VAL A 39 7.83 13.08 -4.59
N GLU A 40 9.07 13.28 -5.03
CA GLU A 40 9.44 14.36 -5.95
C GLU A 40 8.63 14.30 -7.25
N SER A 41 8.47 13.11 -7.82
CA SER A 41 7.63 12.91 -9.01
C SER A 41 6.16 13.29 -8.76
N LEU A 42 5.59 12.89 -7.62
CA LEU A 42 4.21 13.24 -7.26
C LEU A 42 4.06 14.75 -7.03
N ARG A 43 5.04 15.39 -6.39
CA ARG A 43 5.05 16.84 -6.21
C ARG A 43 5.00 17.58 -7.53
N ARG A 44 5.93 17.25 -8.42
CA ARG A 44 6.06 17.89 -9.73
C ARG A 44 4.83 17.72 -10.62
N HIS A 45 4.26 16.52 -10.65
CA HIS A 45 3.26 16.15 -11.66
C HIS A 45 1.82 16.21 -11.16
N LEU A 46 1.61 16.35 -9.85
CA LEU A 46 0.27 16.41 -9.28
C LEU A 46 0.17 17.48 -8.21
N ILE A 47 0.93 17.39 -7.12
CA ILE A 47 0.66 18.20 -5.92
C ILE A 47 0.92 19.68 -6.15
N ASP A 48 2.06 20.05 -6.75
CA ASP A 48 2.43 21.45 -6.94
C ASP A 48 1.66 22.09 -8.12
N ALA A 49 0.90 21.31 -8.91
CA ALA A 49 0.01 21.81 -9.96
C ALA A 49 -1.39 22.20 -9.44
N LEU A 50 -1.72 21.85 -8.20
CA LEU A 50 -3.02 22.12 -7.58
C LEU A 50 -2.95 23.34 -6.67
N THR A 51 -4.01 24.15 -6.65
CA THR A 51 -4.17 25.16 -5.61
C THR A 51 -4.45 24.49 -4.25
N PRO A 52 -4.23 25.19 -3.12
CA PRO A 52 -4.55 24.66 -1.80
C PRO A 52 -5.99 24.17 -1.64
N GLU A 53 -6.96 24.87 -2.25
CA GLU A 53 -8.38 24.50 -2.25
C GLU A 53 -8.63 23.23 -3.05
N GLN A 54 -8.04 23.11 -4.24
CA GLN A 54 -8.17 21.92 -5.09
C GLN A 54 -7.56 20.68 -4.41
N LEU A 55 -6.40 20.85 -3.76
CA LEU A 55 -5.76 19.76 -3.02
C LEU A 55 -6.61 19.30 -1.83
N ARG A 56 -7.31 20.23 -1.16
CA ARG A 56 -8.23 19.90 -0.06
C ARG A 56 -9.43 19.08 -0.56
N THR A 57 -10.08 19.53 -1.63
CA THR A 57 -11.19 18.79 -2.26
C THR A 57 -10.74 17.39 -2.69
N PHE A 58 -9.58 17.27 -3.33
CA PHE A 58 -9.01 15.98 -3.74
C PHE A 58 -8.79 15.01 -2.56
N ALA A 59 -8.37 15.53 -1.39
CA ALA A 59 -8.15 14.73 -0.20
C ALA A 59 -9.46 14.27 0.47
N GLU A 60 -10.51 15.11 0.42
CA GLU A 60 -11.83 14.84 1.00
C GLU A 60 -12.56 13.71 0.26
N ASP A 61 -12.52 13.73 -1.08
CA ASP A 61 -13.11 12.68 -1.93
C ASP A 61 -12.53 11.29 -1.60
N ARG A 62 -11.23 11.22 -1.29
CA ARG A 62 -10.55 9.94 -0.98
C ARG A 62 -10.99 9.33 0.35
N ARG A 63 -11.46 10.13 1.32
CA ARG A 63 -11.93 9.64 2.63
C ARG A 63 -13.31 8.97 2.55
N ALA A 64 -14.04 9.15 1.44
CA ALA A 64 -15.28 8.45 1.15
C ALA A 64 -15.08 7.03 0.59
N ALA A 65 -13.85 6.64 0.22
CA ALA A 65 -13.53 5.26 -0.12
C ALA A 65 -13.29 4.46 1.17
N PRO A 66 -14.00 3.34 1.41
CA PRO A 66 -13.82 2.54 2.62
C PRO A 66 -12.35 2.14 2.77
N GLY A 67 -11.82 2.38 3.97
CA GLY A 67 -10.42 2.22 4.30
C GLY A 67 -9.92 0.82 3.92
N THR A 68 -8.84 0.79 3.15
CA THR A 68 -7.96 -0.37 3.08
C THR A 68 -7.21 -0.46 4.41
N ASP A 69 -7.91 -0.91 5.46
CA ASP A 69 -7.23 -1.60 6.53
C ASP A 69 -6.49 -2.77 5.86
N GLY A 70 -5.16 -2.82 6.00
CA GLY A 70 -4.34 -3.88 5.42
C GLY A 70 -4.71 -5.27 5.94
N ARG A 71 -5.61 -5.37 6.92
CA ARG A 71 -6.32 -6.58 7.27
C ARG A 71 -7.44 -6.84 6.26
N HIS A 72 -7.15 -7.67 5.26
CA HIS A 72 -8.19 -8.22 4.38
C HIS A 72 -9.14 -9.11 5.23
N PRO A 73 -10.41 -8.76 5.42
CA PRO A 73 -11.34 -9.64 6.12
C PRO A 73 -11.59 -10.87 5.22
N GLN A 74 -11.29 -12.07 5.73
CA GLN A 74 -11.65 -13.31 5.06
C GLN A 74 -13.11 -13.64 5.39
N ALA A 75 -13.94 -13.77 4.36
CA ALA A 75 -15.29 -14.30 4.48
C ALA A 75 -15.23 -15.81 4.81
N PRO A 76 -16.14 -16.35 5.63
CA PRO A 76 -16.16 -17.77 5.95
C PRO A 76 -16.49 -18.58 4.68
N HIS A 77 -15.54 -19.38 4.22
CA HIS A 77 -15.74 -20.31 3.10
C HIS A 77 -16.30 -21.66 3.62
N PRO A 78 -17.40 -22.17 3.07
CA PRO A 78 -17.97 -23.46 3.48
C PRO A 78 -17.01 -24.62 3.19
N ARG A 79 -17.15 -25.70 3.96
CA ARG A 79 -16.33 -26.93 3.87
C ARG A 79 -16.66 -27.76 2.63
#